data_AF-A0A7Y5RZ80-F1
#
_entry.id   AF-A0A7Y5RZ80-F1
#
_cell.length_a   1.000
_cell.length_b   1.000
_cell.length_c   1.000
_cell.angle_alpha   90.00
_cell.angle_beta   90.00
_cell.angle_gamma   90.00
#
_symmetry.space_group_name_H-M   'P 1'
#
loop_
_entity.id
_entity.type
_entity.pdbx_description
1 polymer ?
#
loop_
_entity_poly.entity_id
_entity_poly.type
_entity_poly.pdbx_seq_one_letter_code
_entity_poly.pdbx_strand_id
1 'polypeptide(L)'
;MPAPRDASDATSLNDYISMDGTSTSPASPRRTRLAVASLLLTLIGLISYYFLLPHPWSRATGIPSFAMLAIAGALGLAAARCDRRRRIVAVAVVNVTLAVLFVLGFFVLSAVPADQGFAELAVAPDFALPDHLGKPVQLREALAGGPVLLVFYRGFW
;
A
#
# COMPACT_ATOMS: atom_id res chain seq x y z
N MET A 1 -63.86 14.30 52.45
CA MET A 1 -63.14 13.04 52.66
C MET A 1 -62.89 12.44 51.28
N PRO A 2 -61.69 12.59 50.68
CA PRO A 2 -61.44 12.12 49.31
C PRO A 2 -61.03 10.63 49.31
N ALA A 3 -61.51 9.89 48.31
CA ALA A 3 -61.32 8.45 48.14
C ALA A 3 -59.88 8.10 47.72
N PRO A 4 -59.39 6.87 48.03
CA PRO A 4 -58.03 6.45 47.72
C PRO A 4 -57.87 6.15 46.22
N ARG A 5 -56.80 6.67 45.63
CA ARG A 5 -56.37 6.37 44.25
C ARG A 5 -55.74 4.98 44.19
N ASP A 6 -56.26 4.14 43.29
CA ASP A 6 -55.81 2.78 43.05
C ASP A 6 -54.35 2.70 42.58
N ALA A 7 -53.62 1.75 43.16
CA ALA A 7 -52.20 1.48 42.92
C ALA A 7 -51.94 0.54 41.73
N SER A 8 -52.91 0.33 40.84
CA SER A 8 -52.83 -0.63 39.73
C SER A 8 -52.12 -0.08 38.48
N ASP A 9 -51.77 1.20 38.44
CA ASP A 9 -51.22 1.86 37.24
C ASP A 9 -49.68 1.82 37.13
N ALA A 10 -48.98 1.35 38.17
CA ALA A 10 -47.51 1.31 38.20
C ALA A 10 -46.91 0.14 37.40
N THR A 11 -47.68 -0.90 37.09
CA THR A 11 -47.18 -2.10 36.40
C THR A 11 -47.06 -1.92 34.89
N SER A 12 -47.85 -1.00 34.31
CA SER A 12 -47.88 -0.71 32.86
C SER A 12 -46.60 -0.01 32.36
N LEU A 13 -45.96 0.80 33.22
CA LEU A 13 -44.81 1.61 32.83
C LEU A 13 -43.49 0.83 32.79
N ASN A 14 -43.35 -0.26 33.54
CA ASN A 14 -42.13 -1.08 33.54
C ASN A 14 -42.03 -2.00 32.31
N ASP A 15 -43.16 -2.39 31.71
CA ASP A 15 -43.16 -3.19 30.48
C ASP A 15 -42.74 -2.37 29.25
N TYR A 16 -42.98 -1.05 29.25
CA TYR A 16 -42.52 -0.17 28.17
C TYR A 16 -41.00 0.08 28.19
N ILE A 17 -40.36 0.00 29.36
CA ILE A 17 -38.91 0.27 29.50
C ILE A 17 -38.08 -0.96 29.08
N SER A 18 -38.65 -2.17 29.05
CA SER A 18 -37.93 -3.38 28.64
C SER A 18 -37.91 -3.65 27.12
N MET A 19 -38.61 -2.84 26.32
CA MET A 19 -38.70 -3.04 24.86
C MET A 19 -37.63 -2.29 24.04
N ASP A 20 -36.82 -1.45 24.67
CA ASP A 20 -35.90 -0.56 23.94
C ASP A 20 -34.44 -0.81 24.33
N GLY A 21 -33.81 -1.82 23.71
CA GLY A 21 -32.36 -1.95 23.81
C GLY A 21 -31.78 -3.33 23.58
N THR A 22 -31.92 -3.86 22.37
CA THR A 22 -30.83 -4.54 21.63
C THR A 22 -31.41 -5.32 20.45
N SER A 23 -32.18 -4.67 19.58
CA SER A 23 -32.33 -5.17 18.21
C SER A 23 -30.99 -4.90 17.50
N THR A 24 -29.99 -5.75 17.75
CA THR A 24 -28.80 -5.83 16.90
C THR A 24 -29.26 -6.35 15.55
N SER A 25 -29.77 -5.44 14.72
CA SER A 25 -30.15 -5.73 13.34
C SER A 25 -28.98 -6.46 12.69
N PRO A 26 -29.17 -7.67 12.14
CA PRO A 26 -28.07 -8.43 11.56
C PRO A 26 -27.46 -7.60 10.43
N ALA A 27 -26.13 -7.46 10.46
CA ALA A 27 -25.42 -6.73 9.41
C ALA A 27 -25.77 -7.35 8.05
N SER A 28 -26.11 -6.52 7.06
CA SER A 28 -26.48 -7.07 5.76
C SER A 28 -25.28 -7.81 5.16
N PRO A 29 -25.46 -9.07 4.70
CA PRO A 29 -24.36 -9.95 4.31
C PRO A 29 -23.52 -9.39 3.16
N ARG A 30 -24.09 -8.50 2.34
CA ARG A 30 -23.37 -7.83 1.24
C ARG A 30 -22.23 -6.93 1.71
N ARG A 31 -22.38 -6.25 2.85
CA ARG A 31 -21.39 -5.26 3.35
C ARG A 31 -20.19 -5.95 3.97
N THR A 32 -20.42 -7.02 4.73
CA THR A 32 -19.36 -7.88 5.25
C THR A 32 -18.56 -8.53 4.12
N ARG A 33 -19.24 -8.97 3.04
CA ARG A 33 -18.56 -9.50 1.84
C ARG A 33 -17.64 -8.48 1.18
N LEU A 34 -18.06 -7.21 1.05
CA LEU A 34 -17.21 -6.15 0.50
C LEU A 34 -15.97 -5.89 1.37
N ALA A 35 -16.14 -5.82 2.69
CA ALA A 35 -15.01 -5.63 3.61
C ALA A 35 -14.01 -6.79 3.53
N VAL A 36 -14.49 -8.04 3.52
CA VAL A 36 -13.64 -9.23 3.36
C VAL A 36 -12.95 -9.25 2.00
N ALA A 37 -13.69 -8.95 0.92
CA ALA A 37 -13.11 -8.88 -0.43
C ALA A 37 -11.99 -7.84 -0.52
N SER A 38 -12.18 -6.68 0.12
CA SER A 38 -11.15 -5.63 0.15
C SER A 38 -9.87 -6.08 0.89
N LEU A 39 -10.02 -6.86 1.97
CA LEU A 39 -8.87 -7.38 2.72
C LEU A 39 -8.12 -8.44 1.91
N LEU A 40 -8.86 -9.37 1.29
CA LEU A 40 -8.28 -10.38 0.40
C LEU A 40 -7.53 -9.75 -0.76
N LEU A 41 -8.11 -8.71 -1.37
CA LEU A 41 -7.47 -8.00 -2.48
C LEU A 41 -6.16 -7.30 -2.05
N THR A 42 -6.10 -6.75 -0.85
CA THR A 42 -4.85 -6.20 -0.29
C THR A 42 -3.79 -7.27 -0.10
N LEU A 43 -4.16 -8.43 0.44
CA LEU A 43 -3.22 -9.54 0.59
C LEU A 43 -2.69 -10.04 -0.76
N ILE A 44 -3.57 -10.15 -1.76
CA ILE A 44 -3.18 -10.49 -3.13
C ILE A 44 -2.24 -9.41 -3.71
N GLY A 45 -2.55 -8.12 -3.51
CA GLY A 45 -1.70 -7.01 -3.92
C GLY A 45 -0.28 -7.07 -3.32
N LEU A 46 -0.17 -7.40 -2.02
CA LEU A 46 1.11 -7.60 -1.33
C LEU A 46 1.88 -8.80 -1.86
N ILE A 47 1.21 -9.95 -1.96
CA ILE A 47 1.84 -11.23 -2.33
C ILE A 47 2.25 -11.21 -3.81
N SER A 48 1.41 -10.66 -4.69
CA SER A 48 1.66 -10.59 -6.13
C SER A 48 2.97 -9.88 -6.47
N TYR A 49 3.38 -8.88 -5.67
CA TYR A 49 4.64 -8.18 -5.88
C TYR A 49 5.83 -9.14 -5.94
N TYR A 50 5.89 -10.12 -5.04
CA TYR A 50 6.97 -11.11 -4.98
C TYR A 50 7.02 -12.00 -6.23
N PHE A 51 5.86 -12.36 -6.80
CA PHE A 51 5.78 -13.12 -8.04
C PHE A 51 6.11 -12.28 -9.28
N LEU A 52 5.97 -10.95 -9.18
CA LEU A 52 6.26 -10.00 -10.25
C LEU A 52 7.71 -9.50 -10.23
N LEU A 53 8.48 -9.74 -9.16
CA LEU A 53 9.89 -9.39 -9.04
C LEU A 53 10.80 -9.87 -10.21
N PRO A 54 10.57 -11.04 -10.85
CA PRO A 54 11.34 -11.47 -12.01
C PRO A 54 11.19 -10.55 -13.22
N HIS A 55 10.10 -9.77 -13.28
CA HIS A 55 9.82 -8.90 -14.42
C HIS A 55 10.40 -7.48 -14.17
N PRO A 56 11.36 -6.99 -14.99
CA PRO A 56 12.06 -5.73 -14.73
C PRO A 56 11.15 -4.52 -14.56
N TRP A 57 10.11 -4.43 -15.40
CA TRP A 57 9.15 -3.33 -15.38
C TRP A 57 8.33 -3.28 -14.09
N SER A 58 7.91 -4.44 -13.58
CA SER A 58 7.14 -4.53 -12.33
C SER A 58 7.99 -4.20 -11.11
N ARG A 59 9.26 -4.64 -11.10
CA ARG A 59 10.22 -4.30 -10.05
C ARG A 59 10.48 -2.80 -9.98
N ALA A 60 10.64 -2.15 -11.13
CA ALA A 60 10.96 -0.72 -11.20
C ALA A 60 9.78 0.18 -10.78
N THR A 61 8.55 -0.21 -11.10
CA THR A 61 7.39 0.69 -10.97
C THR A 61 6.42 0.30 -9.86
N GLY A 62 6.31 -0.98 -9.50
CA GLY A 62 5.33 -1.48 -8.54
C GLY A 62 3.85 -1.28 -8.94
N ILE A 63 3.58 -0.83 -10.17
CA ILE A 63 2.25 -0.40 -10.63
C ILE A 63 1.15 -1.44 -10.36
N PRO A 64 1.33 -2.75 -10.68
CA PRO A 64 0.28 -3.73 -10.47
C PRO A 64 -0.16 -3.83 -8.99
N SER A 65 0.79 -3.84 -8.07
CA SER A 65 0.53 -3.91 -6.63
C SER A 65 -0.11 -2.63 -6.11
N PHE A 66 0.34 -1.45 -6.56
CA PHE A 66 -0.28 -0.18 -6.19
C PHE A 66 -1.72 -0.05 -6.70
N ALA A 67 -1.99 -0.50 -7.93
CA ALA A 67 -3.33 -0.52 -8.48
C ALA A 67 -4.27 -1.41 -7.64
N MET A 68 -3.83 -2.61 -7.27
CA MET A 68 -4.62 -3.49 -6.39
C MET A 68 -4.86 -2.88 -5.02
N LEU A 69 -3.84 -2.27 -4.41
CA LEU A 69 -3.98 -1.59 -3.11
C LEU A 69 -4.92 -0.39 -3.17
N ALA A 70 -4.88 0.39 -4.24
CA ALA A 70 -5.79 1.53 -4.44
C ALA A 70 -7.25 1.05 -4.55
N ILE A 71 -7.50 -0.01 -5.34
CA ILE A 71 -8.84 -0.61 -5.47
C ILE A 71 -9.31 -1.19 -4.13
N ALA A 72 -8.44 -1.93 -3.44
CA ALA A 72 -8.75 -2.50 -2.13
C ALA A 72 -9.04 -1.43 -1.07
N GLY A 73 -8.26 -0.35 -1.04
CA GLY A 73 -8.48 0.80 -0.16
C GLY A 73 -9.81 1.48 -0.45
N ALA A 74 -10.15 1.71 -1.72
CA ALA A 74 -11.42 2.30 -2.13
C ALA A 74 -12.61 1.43 -1.70
N LEU A 75 -12.54 0.11 -1.89
CA LEU A 75 -13.57 -0.84 -1.46
C LEU A 75 -13.73 -0.87 0.07
N GLY A 76 -12.62 -0.90 0.81
CA GLY A 76 -12.62 -0.86 2.27
C GLY A 76 -13.22 0.43 2.82
N LEU A 77 -12.86 1.57 2.23
CA LEU A 77 -13.39 2.88 2.62
C LEU A 77 -14.88 3.01 2.27
N ALA A 78 -15.32 2.53 1.11
CA ALA A 78 -16.73 2.50 0.74
C ALA A 78 -17.54 1.63 1.72
N ALA A 79 -17.02 0.46 2.12
CA ALA A 79 -17.64 -0.39 3.12
C ALA A 79 -17.79 0.32 4.48
N ALA A 80 -16.74 1.00 4.95
CA ALA A 80 -16.74 1.74 6.22
C ALA A 80 -17.61 3.00 6.20
N ARG A 81 -17.75 3.67 5.06
CA ARG A 81 -18.66 4.82 4.89
C ARG A 81 -20.12 4.39 4.91
N CYS A 82 -20.43 3.26 4.28
CA CYS A 82 -21.79 2.72 4.24
C CYS A 82 -22.22 2.10 5.58
N ASP A 83 -21.27 1.56 6.37
CA ASP A 83 -21.55 0.88 7.62
C ASP A 83 -20.50 1.18 8.70
N ARG A 84 -20.92 1.91 9.74
CA ARG A 84 -20.08 2.36 10.87
C ARG A 84 -19.90 1.32 11.96
N ARG A 85 -20.34 0.07 11.77
CA ARG A 85 -20.07 -1.00 12.74
C ARG A 85 -18.57 -1.11 13.01
N ARG A 86 -18.19 -1.20 14.30
CA ARG A 86 -16.79 -1.27 14.75
C ARG A 86 -15.97 -2.33 14.00
N ARG A 87 -16.57 -3.48 13.66
CA ARG A 87 -15.91 -4.55 12.90
C ARG A 87 -15.52 -4.14 11.48
N ILE A 88 -16.39 -3.42 10.76
CA ILE A 88 -16.12 -2.99 9.38
C ILE A 88 -15.09 -1.87 9.37
N VAL A 89 -15.22 -0.93 10.31
CA VAL A 89 -14.21 0.12 10.52
C VAL A 89 -12.86 -0.50 10.87
N ALA A 90 -12.81 -1.50 11.75
CA ALA A 90 -11.57 -2.21 12.09
C ALA A 90 -10.93 -2.88 10.86
N VAL A 91 -11.72 -3.56 10.01
CA VAL A 91 -11.21 -4.15 8.76
C VAL A 91 -10.65 -3.07 7.84
N ALA A 92 -11.34 -1.94 7.68
CA ALA A 92 -10.87 -0.85 6.84
C ALA A 92 -9.56 -0.23 7.38
N VAL A 93 -9.45 -0.05 8.70
CA VAL A 93 -8.22 0.43 9.35
C VAL A 93 -7.06 -0.54 9.11
N VAL A 94 -7.27 -1.84 9.33
CA VAL A 94 -6.26 -2.86 9.04
C VAL A 94 -5.83 -2.80 7.57
N ASN A 95 -6.79 -2.62 6.66
CA ASN A 95 -6.52 -2.56 5.23
C ASN A 95 -5.63 -1.37 4.86
N VAL A 96 -5.97 -0.19 5.38
CA VAL A 96 -5.18 1.04 5.17
C VAL A 96 -3.80 0.90 5.80
N THR A 97 -3.70 0.36 7.01
CA THR A 97 -2.41 0.13 7.68
C THR A 97 -1.50 -0.78 6.85
N LEU A 98 -2.02 -1.90 6.33
CA LEU A 98 -1.23 -2.79 5.48
C LEU A 98 -0.78 -2.11 4.18
N ALA A 99 -1.67 -1.34 3.54
CA ALA A 99 -1.32 -0.59 2.33
C ALA A 99 -0.24 0.46 2.61
N VAL A 100 -0.36 1.21 3.70
CA VAL A 100 0.64 2.22 4.11
C VAL A 100 1.98 1.57 4.42
N LEU A 101 1.99 0.47 5.19
CA LEU A 101 3.22 -0.27 5.49
C LEU A 101 3.89 -0.81 4.22
N PHE A 102 3.11 -1.30 3.25
CA PHE A 102 3.66 -1.73 1.96
C PHE A 102 4.25 -0.56 1.18
N VAL A 103 3.56 0.58 1.09
CA VAL A 103 4.08 1.77 0.40
C VAL A 103 5.37 2.26 1.06
N LEU A 104 5.38 2.39 2.39
CA LEU A 104 6.57 2.78 3.14
C LEU A 104 7.70 1.77 2.95
N GLY A 105 7.43 0.47 3.08
CA GLY A 105 8.40 -0.58 2.86
C GLY A 105 8.98 -0.54 1.45
N PHE A 106 8.14 -0.37 0.42
CA PHE A 106 8.58 -0.24 -0.96
C PHE A 106 9.56 0.92 -1.12
N PHE A 107 9.23 2.13 -0.65
CA PHE A 107 10.13 3.28 -0.84
C PHE A 107 11.36 3.27 0.06
N VAL A 108 11.23 2.82 1.32
CA VAL A 108 12.34 2.83 2.28
C VAL A 108 13.31 1.67 2.01
N LEU A 109 12.82 0.47 1.73
CA LEU A 109 13.68 -0.69 1.45
C LEU A 109 14.30 -0.64 0.05
N SER A 110 13.66 0.05 -0.90
CA SER A 110 14.22 0.27 -2.24
C SER A 110 15.06 1.54 -2.32
N ALA A 111 15.17 2.32 -1.23
CA ALA A 111 16.02 3.49 -1.21
C ALA A 111 17.47 3.06 -1.36
N VAL A 112 18.10 3.51 -2.45
CA VAL A 112 19.54 3.38 -2.60
C VAL A 112 20.19 4.30 -1.55
N PRO A 113 21.07 3.78 -0.68
CA PRO A 113 21.78 4.61 0.27
C PRO A 113 22.44 5.79 -0.46
N ALA A 114 22.24 7.00 0.05
CA ALA A 114 22.96 8.16 -0.47
C ALA A 114 24.46 7.93 -0.24
N ASP A 115 25.23 7.81 -1.31
CA ASP A 115 26.66 7.65 -1.22
C ASP A 115 27.28 9.00 -0.83
N GLN A 116 27.75 9.12 0.41
CA GLN A 116 28.49 10.28 0.90
C GLN A 116 29.86 10.43 0.21
N GLY A 117 30.30 9.37 -0.49
CA GLY A 117 31.56 9.30 -1.23
C GLY A 117 31.44 9.58 -2.73
N PHE A 118 30.28 10.00 -3.24
CA PHE A 118 30.19 10.55 -4.60
C PHE A 118 30.90 11.90 -4.61
N ALA A 119 32.22 11.86 -4.64
CA ALA A 119 33.12 12.98 -4.60
C ALA A 119 32.75 13.94 -5.74
N GLU A 120 32.03 15.00 -5.38
CA GLU A 120 31.93 16.28 -6.06
C GLU A 120 32.44 16.29 -7.50
N LEU A 121 31.67 15.73 -8.46
CA LEU A 121 31.92 15.78 -9.92
C LEU A 121 33.40 15.83 -10.33
N ALA A 122 34.24 15.01 -9.68
CA ALA A 122 35.67 15.05 -9.93
C ALA A 122 35.91 14.62 -11.38
N VAL A 123 36.83 15.28 -12.07
CA VAL A 123 37.21 14.93 -13.43
C VAL A 123 37.60 13.45 -13.44
N ALA A 124 36.96 12.67 -14.32
CA ALA A 124 37.27 11.25 -14.46
C ALA A 124 38.77 11.09 -14.79
N PRO A 125 39.52 10.23 -14.07
CA PRO A 125 40.91 9.96 -14.39
C PRO A 125 41.04 9.49 -15.84
N ASP A 126 42.14 9.88 -16.50
CA ASP A 126 42.43 9.36 -17.82
C ASP A 126 42.76 7.86 -17.74
N PHE A 127 42.17 7.06 -18.61
CA PHE A 127 42.40 5.62 -18.71
C PHE A 127 42.25 5.17 -20.16
N ALA A 128 42.78 3.98 -20.46
CA ALA A 128 42.63 3.32 -21.76
C ALA A 128 41.86 2.01 -21.60
N LEU A 129 40.84 1.80 -22.41
CA LEU A 129 40.09 0.54 -22.49
C LEU A 129 40.13 0.01 -23.93
N PRO A 130 40.23 -1.31 -24.13
CA PRO A 130 40.08 -1.89 -25.45
C PRO A 130 38.63 -1.76 -25.95
N ASP A 131 38.45 -1.47 -27.23
CA ASP A 131 37.17 -1.57 -27.91
C ASP A 131 36.81 -3.04 -28.23
N HIS A 132 35.68 -3.23 -28.92
CA HIS A 132 35.20 -4.54 -29.36
C HIS A 132 36.14 -5.28 -30.33
N LEU A 133 37.12 -4.58 -30.94
CA LEU A 133 38.16 -5.16 -31.80
C LEU A 133 39.50 -5.32 -31.06
N GLY A 134 39.54 -5.03 -29.75
CA GLY A 134 40.75 -5.06 -28.95
C GLY A 134 41.66 -3.84 -29.14
N LYS A 135 41.22 -2.81 -29.87
CA LYS A 135 42.02 -1.58 -30.05
C LYS A 135 41.91 -0.69 -28.81
N PRO A 136 43.02 -0.17 -28.28
CA PRO A 136 42.97 0.72 -27.13
C PRO A 136 42.28 2.04 -27.49
N VAL A 137 41.33 2.48 -26.66
CA VAL A 137 40.64 3.77 -26.71
C VAL A 137 40.96 4.53 -25.44
N GLN A 138 41.56 5.71 -25.56
CA GLN A 138 41.88 6.58 -24.42
C GLN A 138 40.74 7.56 -24.13
N LEU A 139 40.42 7.76 -22.86
CA LEU A 139 39.35 8.69 -22.46
C LEU A 139 39.61 10.11 -22.95
N ARG A 140 40.84 10.62 -22.81
CA ARG A 140 41.23 11.96 -23.30
C ARG A 140 41.00 12.16 -24.80
N GLU A 141 41.23 11.13 -25.62
CA GLU A 141 41.04 11.20 -27.07
C GLU A 141 39.56 11.22 -27.42
N ALA A 142 38.76 10.41 -26.73
CA ALA A 142 37.30 10.41 -26.90
C ALA A 142 36.68 11.76 -26.49
N LEU A 143 37.15 12.34 -25.37
CA LEU A 143 36.70 13.64 -24.89
C LEU A 143 37.08 14.81 -25.83
N ALA A 144 38.19 14.70 -26.56
CA ALA A 144 38.56 15.69 -27.57
C ALA A 144 37.53 15.78 -28.72
N GLY A 145 36.78 14.70 -28.95
CA GLY A 145 35.68 14.65 -29.92
C GLY A 145 34.34 15.17 -29.40
N GLY A 146 34.21 15.43 -28.09
CA GLY A 146 32.99 15.90 -27.44
C GLY A 146 32.64 15.15 -26.15
N PRO A 147 31.46 15.42 -25.54
CA PRO A 147 31.03 14.74 -24.33
C PRO A 147 30.91 13.22 -24.53
N VAL A 148 31.43 12.45 -23.57
CA VAL A 148 31.42 10.98 -23.60
C VAL A 148 30.53 10.43 -22.48
N LEU A 149 29.67 9.46 -22.81
CA LEU A 149 28.93 8.66 -21.84
C LEU A 149 29.61 7.30 -21.65
N LEU A 150 30.16 7.07 -20.46
CA LEU A 150 30.79 5.81 -20.09
C LEU A 150 29.80 4.92 -19.33
N VAL A 151 29.57 3.70 -19.82
CA VAL A 151 28.66 2.72 -19.20
C VAL A 151 29.44 1.48 -18.78
N PHE A 152 29.55 1.24 -17.48
CA PHE A 152 30.06 -0.02 -16.96
C PHE A 152 28.93 -1.03 -16.86
N TYR A 153 29.04 -2.14 -17.59
CA TYR A 153 28.08 -3.23 -17.55
C TYR A 153 28.75 -4.52 -17.09
N ARG A 154 28.10 -5.25 -16.19
CA ARG A 154 28.57 -6.56 -15.73
C ARG A 154 27.89 -7.66 -16.54
N GLY A 155 28.57 -8.20 -17.54
CA GLY A 155 28.09 -9.29 -18.39
C GLY A 155 28.56 -9.14 -19.84
N PHE A 156 28.16 -10.09 -20.69
CA PHE A 156 28.28 -9.97 -22.14
C PHE A 156 26.91 -9.55 -22.70
N TRP A 157 26.91 -8.62 -23.66
CA TRP A 157 25.72 -8.27 -24.43
C TRP A 157 25.48 -9.29 -25.53
#